data_AF-A0A1B6MM32-F1
#
_entry.id   AF-A0A1B6MM32-F1
#
_cell.length_a   1.000
_cell.length_b   1.000
_cell.length_c   1.000
_cell.angle_alpha   90.00
_cell.angle_beta   90.00
_cell.angle_gamma   90.00
#
_symmetry.space_group_name_H-M   'P 1'
#
loop_
_entity.id
_entity.type
_entity.pdbx_description
1 polymer ?
#
loop_
_entity_poly.entity_id
_entity_poly.type
_entity_poly.pdbx_seq_one_letter_code
_entity_poly.pdbx_strand_id
1 'polypeptide(L)'
;EWKRGDYKHTQKVVERLILLGEMDRAVQLLLETDLDNSHYYTDGIKACLVATIQSTGAAQSTIKLVATNLIANGKIWEGVQLLCLIGKGLDGCRYLSSYGLWESAVWLAKSTLPPPETLEVLKKWADHLIGLGEKEMATLVLLSQGQLGRVLELLLTQGHVVKAGLLLLALQDIKYSVDKSLFSAVQARFCEHTRICEPLAEAMAKLQPVC
;
A
#
# COMPACT_ATOMS: atom_id res chain seq x y z
N GLU A 1 -23.01 28.89 27.21
CA GLU A 1 -23.33 27.55 26.67
C GLU A 1 -24.52 27.67 25.73
N TRP A 2 -24.28 27.78 24.42
CA TRP A 2 -25.36 27.84 23.43
C TRP A 2 -25.91 26.43 23.23
N LYS A 3 -27.19 26.23 23.59
CA LYS A 3 -27.92 24.99 23.23
C LYS A 3 -27.92 24.90 21.70
N ARG A 4 -27.32 23.84 21.19
CA ARG A 4 -27.25 23.50 19.75
C ARG A 4 -28.63 23.72 19.12
N GLY A 5 -28.66 24.43 18.01
CA GLY A 5 -29.86 24.49 17.18
C GLY A 5 -30.30 23.07 16.83
N ASP A 6 -31.61 22.83 16.80
CA ASP A 6 -32.20 21.60 16.28
C ASP A 6 -31.49 21.21 14.97
N TYR A 7 -31.08 19.94 14.79
CA TYR A 7 -30.42 19.48 13.57
C TYR A 7 -31.20 19.91 12.32
N LYS A 8 -32.54 19.91 12.41
CA LYS A 8 -33.43 20.41 11.35
C LYS A 8 -33.24 21.89 11.03
N HIS A 9 -32.90 22.71 12.03
CA HIS A 9 -32.56 24.11 11.84
C HIS A 9 -31.23 24.24 11.09
N THR A 10 -30.19 23.52 11.50
CA THR A 10 -28.89 23.49 10.81
C THR A 10 -29.05 23.09 9.36
N GLN A 11 -29.87 22.06 9.08
CA GLN A 11 -30.15 21.62 7.72
C GLN A 11 -30.81 22.72 6.86
N LYS A 12 -31.82 23.41 7.39
CA LYS A 12 -32.47 24.55 6.71
C LYS A 12 -31.49 25.69 6.44
N VAL A 13 -30.57 25.95 7.36
CA VAL A 13 -29.52 26.97 7.18
C VAL A 13 -28.57 26.55 6.07
N VAL A 14 -28.09 25.30 6.07
CA VAL A 14 -27.23 24.75 5.00
C VAL A 14 -27.90 24.85 3.64
N GLU A 15 -29.17 24.46 3.52
CA GLU A 15 -29.94 24.57 2.27
C GLU A 15 -29.98 26.02 1.75
N ARG A 16 -30.28 26.98 2.62
CA ARG A 16 -30.31 28.40 2.26
C ARG A 16 -28.92 28.91 1.84
N LEU A 17 -27.87 28.54 2.56
CA LEU A 17 -26.50 28.95 2.23
C LEU A 17 -26.08 28.44 0.85
N ILE A 18 -26.38 27.18 0.53
CA ILE A 18 -26.10 26.61 -0.79
C ILE A 18 -26.84 27.38 -1.89
N LEU A 19 -28.15 27.66 -1.69
CA LEU A 19 -28.95 28.39 -2.67
C LEU A 19 -28.51 29.86 -2.84
N LEU A 20 -27.91 30.45 -1.81
CA LEU A 20 -27.36 31.81 -1.83
C LEU A 20 -25.92 31.87 -2.37
N GLY A 21 -25.28 30.74 -2.69
CA GLY A 21 -23.89 30.68 -3.16
C GLY A 21 -22.82 30.69 -2.07
N GLU A 22 -23.22 30.65 -0.79
CA GLU A 22 -22.36 30.68 0.39
C GLU A 22 -21.81 29.29 0.74
N MET A 23 -21.07 28.69 -0.20
CA MET A 23 -20.66 27.28 -0.15
C MET A 23 -19.67 26.98 0.99
N ASP A 24 -18.71 27.86 1.28
CA ASP A 24 -17.71 27.65 2.35
C ASP A 24 -18.38 27.51 3.72
N ARG A 25 -19.37 28.37 4.00
CA ARG A 25 -20.15 28.36 5.23
C ARG A 25 -21.05 27.13 5.31
N ALA A 26 -21.61 26.71 4.18
CA ALA A 26 -22.40 25.48 4.10
C ALA A 26 -21.54 24.24 4.40
N VAL A 27 -20.33 24.16 3.84
CA VAL A 27 -19.36 23.08 4.12
C VAL A 27 -19.00 23.06 5.60
N GLN A 28 -18.67 24.22 6.19
CA GLN A 28 -18.33 24.30 7.61
C GLN A 28 -19.44 23.75 8.51
N LEU A 29 -20.69 24.18 8.29
CA LEU A 29 -21.84 23.70 9.08
C LEU A 29 -22.10 22.19 8.91
N LEU A 30 -21.89 21.65 7.71
CA LEU A 30 -22.03 20.21 7.48
C LEU A 30 -20.96 19.40 8.23
N LEU A 31 -19.72 19.89 8.27
CA LEU A 31 -18.60 19.25 8.97
C LEU A 31 -18.70 19.34 10.50
N GLU A 32 -19.53 20.25 11.04
CA GLU A 32 -19.83 20.36 12.47
C GLU A 32 -20.80 19.29 12.98
N THR A 33 -21.36 18.45 12.10
CA THR A 33 -22.23 17.33 12.48
C THR A 33 -21.49 16.35 13.40
N ASP A 34 -22.06 16.04 14.56
CA ASP A 34 -21.44 15.10 15.52
C ASP A 34 -21.28 13.70 14.91
N LEU A 35 -20.21 13.00 15.30
CA LEU A 35 -19.88 11.65 14.82
C LEU A 35 -20.95 10.61 15.16
N ASP A 36 -21.64 10.79 16.30
CA ASP A 36 -22.72 9.91 16.77
C ASP A 36 -24.06 10.17 16.06
N ASN A 37 -24.15 11.24 15.27
CA ASN A 37 -25.36 11.56 14.52
C ASN A 37 -25.49 10.61 13.31
N SER A 38 -26.69 10.04 13.12
CA SER A 38 -27.00 9.19 11.95
C SER A 38 -26.74 9.89 10.61
N HIS A 39 -26.80 11.22 10.60
CA HIS A 39 -26.57 12.04 9.43
C HIS A 39 -25.11 12.42 9.17
N TYR A 40 -24.17 12.04 10.05
CA TYR A 40 -22.74 12.35 9.90
C TYR A 40 -22.19 11.97 8.53
N TYR A 41 -22.52 10.76 8.07
CA TYR A 41 -22.09 10.27 6.77
C TYR A 41 -22.71 11.07 5.62
N THR A 42 -24.02 11.31 5.66
CA THR A 42 -24.72 12.05 4.59
C THR A 42 -24.24 13.50 4.51
N ASP A 43 -24.01 14.14 5.66
CA ASP A 43 -23.55 15.52 5.72
C ASP A 43 -22.08 15.64 5.31
N GLY A 44 -21.22 14.68 5.69
CA GLY A 44 -19.85 14.60 5.20
C GLY A 44 -19.76 14.46 3.68
N ILE A 45 -20.54 13.56 3.07
CA ILE A 45 -20.56 13.41 1.61
C ILE A 45 -21.13 14.66 0.92
N LYS A 46 -22.18 15.28 1.49
CA LYS A 46 -22.72 16.54 0.97
C LYS A 46 -21.67 17.66 1.06
N ALA A 47 -20.90 17.74 2.14
CA ALA A 47 -19.81 18.70 2.29
C ALA A 47 -18.73 18.50 1.21
N CYS A 48 -18.33 17.25 0.95
CA CYS A 48 -17.41 16.92 -0.13
C CYS A 48 -17.94 17.40 -1.49
N LEU A 49 -19.21 17.13 -1.81
CA LEU A 49 -19.81 17.53 -3.08
C LEU A 49 -19.92 19.05 -3.24
N VAL A 50 -20.31 19.77 -2.18
CA VAL A 50 -20.39 21.24 -2.22
C VAL A 50 -18.99 21.84 -2.41
N ALA A 51 -17.98 21.29 -1.74
CA ALA A 51 -16.60 21.77 -1.85
C ALA A 51 -16.02 21.56 -3.26
N THR A 52 -16.35 20.47 -3.96
CA THR A 52 -15.79 20.19 -5.32
C THR A 52 -16.32 21.14 -6.38
N ILE A 53 -17.55 21.65 -6.25
CA ILE A 53 -18.16 22.57 -7.22
C ILE A 53 -17.40 23.90 -7.29
N GLN A 54 -16.81 24.35 -6.19
CA GLN A 54 -16.06 25.61 -6.15
C GLN A 54 -14.77 25.57 -6.98
N SER A 55 -14.31 24.40 -7.47
CA SER A 55 -13.06 24.24 -8.25
C SER A 55 -11.81 24.84 -7.58
N THR A 56 -11.86 25.02 -6.25
CA THR A 56 -10.74 25.51 -5.45
C THR A 56 -9.92 24.33 -4.94
N GLY A 57 -8.62 24.55 -4.68
CA GLY A 57 -7.77 23.55 -4.01
C GLY A 57 -8.29 23.13 -2.62
N ALA A 58 -9.27 23.84 -2.04
CA ALA A 58 -9.89 23.54 -0.76
C ALA A 58 -10.71 22.24 -0.76
N ALA A 59 -11.23 21.82 -1.91
CA ALA A 59 -12.03 20.59 -2.02
C ALA A 59 -11.26 19.34 -1.57
N GLN A 60 -9.98 19.28 -1.93
CA GLN A 60 -9.08 18.19 -1.58
C GLN A 60 -8.89 18.08 -0.06
N SER A 61 -8.76 19.22 0.62
CA SER A 61 -8.62 19.27 2.08
C SER A 61 -9.89 18.82 2.78
N THR A 62 -11.06 19.27 2.32
CA THR A 62 -12.36 18.84 2.85
C THR A 62 -12.57 17.34 2.68
N ILE A 63 -12.33 16.81 1.47
CA ILE A 63 -12.49 15.37 1.20
C ILE A 63 -11.51 14.56 2.04
N LYS A 64 -10.25 15.00 2.16
CA LYS A 64 -9.26 14.34 3.01
C LYS A 64 -9.72 14.32 4.48
N LEU A 65 -10.22 15.43 5.00
CA LEU A 65 -10.73 15.52 6.38
C LEU A 65 -11.89 14.55 6.62
N VAL A 66 -12.90 14.54 5.73
CA VAL A 66 -14.03 13.61 5.81
C VAL A 66 -13.54 12.17 5.72
N ALA A 67 -12.62 11.87 4.81
CA ALA A 67 -12.06 10.53 4.65
C ALA A 67 -11.33 10.04 5.91
N THR A 68 -10.45 10.86 6.50
CA THR A 68 -9.72 10.49 7.71
C THR A 68 -10.65 10.31 8.91
N ASN A 69 -11.70 11.12 9.00
CA ASN A 69 -12.69 10.97 10.06
C ASN A 69 -13.52 9.69 9.89
N LEU A 70 -13.91 9.33 8.66
CA LEU A 70 -14.61 8.07 8.40
C LEU A 70 -13.74 6.86 8.79
N ILE A 71 -12.46 6.88 8.43
CA ILE A 71 -11.51 5.83 8.82
C ILE A 71 -11.38 5.72 10.34
N ALA A 72 -11.22 6.86 11.03
CA ALA A 72 -11.12 6.90 12.49
C ALA A 72 -12.37 6.33 13.19
N ASN A 73 -13.54 6.46 12.57
CA ASN A 73 -14.82 5.97 13.08
C ASN A 73 -15.20 4.56 12.57
N GLY A 74 -14.24 3.80 12.04
CA GLY A 74 -14.44 2.41 11.62
C GLY A 74 -15.05 2.22 10.23
N LYS A 75 -15.40 3.30 9.53
CA LYS A 75 -15.82 3.29 8.11
C LYS A 75 -14.60 3.38 7.19
N ILE A 76 -13.74 2.37 7.29
CA ILE A 76 -12.40 2.38 6.70
C ILE A 76 -12.48 2.49 5.17
N TRP A 77 -13.30 1.65 4.53
CA TRP A 77 -13.37 1.59 3.07
C TRP A 77 -13.97 2.85 2.47
N GLU A 78 -14.97 3.45 3.11
CA GLU A 78 -15.59 4.70 2.67
C GLU A 78 -14.57 5.83 2.65
N GLY A 79 -13.75 5.95 3.71
CA GLY A 79 -12.67 6.93 3.71
C GLY A 79 -11.55 6.60 2.71
N VAL A 80 -11.16 5.33 2.57
CA VAL A 80 -10.15 4.91 1.58
C VAL A 80 -10.61 5.22 0.15
N GLN A 81 -11.88 4.99 -0.19
CA GLN A 81 -12.46 5.34 -1.48
C GLN A 81 -12.38 6.84 -1.74
N LEU A 82 -12.71 7.68 -0.75
CA LEU A 82 -12.58 9.13 -0.86
C LEU A 82 -11.11 9.55 -1.09
N LEU A 83 -10.15 8.95 -0.38
CA LEU A 83 -8.72 9.19 -0.61
C LEU A 83 -8.29 8.82 -2.04
N CYS A 84 -8.80 7.71 -2.57
CA CYS A 84 -8.50 7.30 -3.94
C CYS A 84 -9.05 8.29 -4.98
N LEU A 85 -10.28 8.78 -4.79
CA LEU A 85 -10.90 9.77 -5.69
C LEU A 85 -10.10 11.08 -5.79
N ILE A 86 -9.35 11.41 -4.75
CA ILE A 86 -8.51 12.62 -4.71
C ILE A 86 -7.02 12.35 -4.99
N GLY A 87 -6.68 11.18 -5.55
CA GLY A 87 -5.30 10.83 -5.89
C GLY A 87 -4.40 10.62 -4.67
N LYS A 88 -4.98 10.30 -3.51
CA LYS A 88 -4.28 9.95 -2.26
C LYS A 88 -4.42 8.46 -1.93
N GLY A 89 -4.52 7.61 -2.95
CA GLY A 89 -4.68 6.16 -2.77
C GLY A 89 -3.56 5.51 -1.95
N LEU A 90 -2.31 5.98 -2.08
CA LEU A 90 -1.19 5.50 -1.26
C LEU A 90 -1.41 5.76 0.25
N ASP A 91 -2.00 6.89 0.62
CA ASP A 91 -2.39 7.16 2.00
C ASP A 91 -3.48 6.18 2.46
N GLY A 92 -4.43 5.85 1.57
CA GLY A 92 -5.42 4.79 1.80
C GLY A 92 -4.79 3.42 2.09
N CYS A 93 -3.80 3.01 1.29
CA CYS A 93 -3.03 1.78 1.55
C CYS A 93 -2.31 1.83 2.92
N ARG A 94 -1.74 2.97 3.30
CA ARG A 94 -1.08 3.14 4.61
C ARG A 94 -2.05 2.97 5.77
N TYR A 95 -3.26 3.53 5.66
CA TYR A 95 -4.32 3.29 6.64
C TYR A 95 -4.71 1.82 6.69
N LEU A 96 -5.00 1.18 5.55
CA LEU A 96 -5.32 -0.26 5.53
C LEU A 96 -4.22 -1.09 6.22
N SER A 97 -2.95 -0.84 5.93
CA SER A 97 -1.82 -1.49 6.60
C SER A 97 -1.78 -1.22 8.11
N SER A 98 -2.04 0.00 8.58
CA SER A 98 -2.02 0.32 10.02
C SER A 98 -3.16 -0.35 10.79
N TYR A 99 -4.28 -0.65 10.13
CA TYR A 99 -5.39 -1.43 10.69
C TYR A 99 -5.21 -2.95 10.52
N GLY A 100 -4.05 -3.42 10.02
CA GLY A 100 -3.77 -4.84 9.82
C GLY A 100 -4.40 -5.45 8.57
N LEU A 101 -5.06 -4.64 7.72
CA LEU A 101 -5.73 -5.06 6.50
C LEU A 101 -4.75 -5.14 5.31
N TRP A 102 -3.67 -5.91 5.46
CA TRP A 102 -2.57 -5.97 4.50
C TRP A 102 -2.98 -6.46 3.12
N GLU A 103 -3.78 -7.53 3.03
CA GLU A 103 -4.26 -8.06 1.75
C GLU A 103 -5.10 -7.03 1.00
N SER A 104 -5.95 -6.30 1.73
CA SER A 104 -6.75 -5.21 1.18
C SER A 104 -5.87 -4.06 0.68
N ALA A 105 -4.83 -3.69 1.44
CA ALA A 105 -3.88 -2.65 1.04
C ALA A 105 -3.16 -3.02 -0.27
N VAL A 106 -2.77 -4.29 -0.42
CA VAL A 106 -2.09 -4.80 -1.61
C VAL A 106 -3.04 -4.86 -2.80
N TRP A 107 -4.25 -5.37 -2.60
CA TRP A 107 -5.27 -5.42 -3.66
C TRP A 107 -5.54 -4.01 -4.20
N LEU A 108 -5.73 -3.04 -3.30
CA LEU A 108 -5.92 -1.64 -3.66
C LEU A 108 -4.71 -1.09 -4.42
N ALA A 109 -3.50 -1.35 -3.90
CA ALA A 109 -2.25 -0.88 -4.50
C ALA A 109 -2.06 -1.38 -5.93
N LYS A 110 -2.37 -2.65 -6.20
CA LYS A 110 -2.27 -3.23 -7.54
C LYS A 110 -3.38 -2.74 -8.50
N SER A 111 -4.53 -2.34 -7.96
CA SER A 111 -5.70 -1.98 -8.77
C SER A 111 -5.74 -0.49 -9.12
N THR A 112 -5.15 0.37 -8.29
CA THR A 112 -5.35 1.83 -8.37
C THR A 112 -4.08 2.66 -8.42
N LEU A 113 -2.97 2.16 -7.86
CA LEU A 113 -1.75 2.97 -7.72
C LEU A 113 -0.83 2.83 -8.94
N PRO A 114 -0.01 3.85 -9.23
CA PRO A 114 1.02 3.75 -10.23
C PRO A 114 2.14 2.79 -9.76
N PRO A 115 2.89 2.17 -10.70
CA PRO A 115 3.92 1.18 -10.39
C PRO A 115 4.90 1.53 -9.25
N PRO A 116 5.45 2.76 -9.13
CA PRO A 116 6.36 3.08 -8.02
C PRO A 116 5.69 3.02 -6.65
N GLU A 117 4.44 3.46 -6.54
CA GLU A 117 3.68 3.44 -5.28
C GLU A 117 3.21 2.03 -4.94
N THR A 118 2.76 1.26 -5.94
CA THR A 118 2.44 -0.16 -5.79
C THR A 118 3.63 -0.93 -5.22
N LEU A 119 4.83 -0.67 -5.74
CA LEU A 119 6.07 -1.29 -5.29
C LEU A 119 6.44 -0.88 -3.85
N GLU A 120 6.15 0.35 -3.42
CA GLU A 120 6.31 0.77 -2.01
C GLU A 120 5.43 -0.09 -1.08
N VAL A 121 4.16 -0.28 -1.42
CA VAL A 121 3.21 -1.05 -0.60
C VAL A 121 3.62 -2.52 -0.53
N LEU A 122 3.98 -3.12 -1.68
CA LEU A 122 4.40 -4.52 -1.75
C LEU A 122 5.71 -4.79 -1.00
N LYS A 123 6.67 -3.85 -1.01
CA LYS A 123 7.89 -3.95 -0.18
C LYS A 123 7.55 -4.02 1.31
N LYS A 124 6.71 -3.10 1.79
CA LYS A 124 6.28 -3.08 3.20
C LYS A 124 5.53 -4.34 3.59
N TRP A 125 4.72 -4.88 2.68
CA TRP A 125 4.04 -6.16 2.90
C TRP A 125 5.02 -7.33 2.98
N ALA A 126 6.01 -7.40 2.08
CA ALA A 126 7.06 -8.42 2.14
C ALA A 126 7.82 -8.36 3.47
N ASP A 127 8.18 -7.16 3.94
CA ASP A 127 8.84 -6.98 5.23
C ASP A 127 7.96 -7.43 6.41
N HIS A 128 6.65 -7.14 6.34
CA HIS A 128 5.68 -7.62 7.31
C HIS A 128 5.59 -9.15 7.34
N LEU A 129 5.52 -9.80 6.17
CA LEU A 129 5.50 -11.27 6.05
C LEU A 129 6.77 -11.91 6.60
N ILE A 130 7.94 -11.32 6.36
CA ILE A 130 9.21 -11.78 6.94
C ILE A 130 9.13 -11.71 8.48
N GLY A 131 8.60 -10.62 9.04
CA GLY A 131 8.42 -10.45 10.48
C GLY A 131 7.45 -11.47 11.10
N LEU A 132 6.43 -11.90 10.36
CA LEU A 132 5.50 -12.96 10.77
C LEU A 132 6.10 -14.38 10.63
N GLY A 133 7.23 -14.54 9.95
CA GLY A 133 7.82 -15.84 9.64
C GLY A 133 7.29 -16.47 8.35
N GLU A 134 6.38 -15.81 7.62
CA GLU A 134 5.80 -16.22 6.34
C GLU A 134 6.77 -15.97 5.17
N LYS A 135 7.94 -16.60 5.32
CA LYS A 135 9.15 -16.40 4.54
C LYS A 135 9.02 -16.83 3.07
N GLU A 136 8.23 -17.86 2.79
CA GLU A 136 7.96 -18.33 1.43
C GLU A 136 7.12 -17.32 0.65
N MET A 137 6.03 -16.83 1.25
CA MET A 137 5.18 -15.80 0.67
C MET A 137 5.93 -14.49 0.45
N ALA A 138 6.75 -14.08 1.42
CA ALA A 138 7.61 -12.91 1.26
C ALA A 138 8.56 -13.04 0.06
N THR A 139 9.12 -14.24 -0.15
CA THR A 139 10.00 -14.53 -1.30
C THR A 139 9.26 -14.36 -2.63
N LEU A 140 8.03 -14.88 -2.72
CA LEU A 140 7.19 -14.75 -3.92
C LEU A 140 6.80 -13.29 -4.19
N VAL A 141 6.49 -12.53 -3.14
CA VAL A 141 6.19 -11.09 -3.26
C VAL A 141 7.42 -10.35 -3.80
N LEU A 142 8.60 -10.53 -3.22
CA LEU A 142 9.84 -9.87 -3.68
C LEU A 142 10.19 -10.26 -5.13
N LEU A 143 9.96 -11.52 -5.50
CA LEU A 143 10.15 -12.01 -6.86
C LEU A 143 9.21 -11.30 -7.84
N SER A 144 7.93 -11.14 -7.48
CA SER A 144 6.95 -10.43 -8.32
C SER A 144 7.30 -8.96 -8.57
N GLN A 145 8.09 -8.35 -7.67
CA GLN A 145 8.57 -6.98 -7.78
C GLN A 145 9.89 -6.86 -8.57
N GLY A 146 10.47 -7.98 -9.01
CA GLY A 146 11.81 -8.01 -9.61
C GLY A 146 12.95 -7.71 -8.64
N GLN A 147 12.72 -7.80 -7.33
CA GLN A 147 13.74 -7.54 -6.30
C GLN A 147 14.67 -8.75 -6.09
N LEU A 148 15.33 -9.18 -7.17
CA LEU A 148 16.06 -10.45 -7.24
C LEU A 148 17.22 -10.55 -6.24
N GLY A 149 17.92 -9.45 -5.95
CA GLY A 149 18.95 -9.41 -4.92
C GLY A 149 18.41 -9.76 -3.53
N ARG A 150 17.30 -9.12 -3.12
CA ARG A 150 16.65 -9.42 -1.82
C ARG A 150 16.11 -10.85 -1.77
N VAL A 151 15.63 -11.39 -2.89
CA VAL A 151 15.19 -12.79 -2.97
C VAL A 151 16.36 -13.75 -2.70
N LEU A 152 17.52 -13.51 -3.32
CA LEU A 152 18.72 -14.32 -3.08
C LEU A 152 19.18 -14.26 -1.62
N GLU A 153 19.22 -13.07 -1.01
CA GLU A 153 19.52 -12.91 0.42
C GLU A 153 18.54 -13.70 1.29
N LEU A 154 17.25 -13.58 1.00
CA LEU A 154 16.19 -14.23 1.76
C LEU A 154 16.27 -15.77 1.63
N LEU A 155 16.54 -16.30 0.43
CA LEU A 155 16.76 -17.73 0.22
C LEU A 155 18.00 -18.25 0.95
N LEU A 156 19.10 -17.49 0.96
CA LEU A 156 20.31 -17.86 1.70
C LEU A 156 20.10 -17.88 3.21
N THR A 157 19.36 -16.91 3.76
CA THR A 157 19.04 -16.87 5.20
C THR A 157 18.08 -17.98 5.62
N GLN A 158 17.23 -18.46 4.72
CA GLN A 158 16.37 -19.63 4.93
C GLN A 158 17.10 -20.97 4.78
N GLY A 159 18.35 -20.97 4.30
CA GLY A 159 19.08 -22.21 4.01
C GLY A 159 18.65 -22.91 2.72
N HIS A 160 17.82 -22.27 1.88
CA HIS A 160 17.43 -22.80 0.57
C HIS A 160 18.51 -22.57 -0.48
N VAL A 161 19.70 -23.11 -0.22
CA VAL A 161 20.91 -22.89 -1.03
C VAL A 161 20.72 -23.35 -2.48
N VAL A 162 20.03 -24.48 -2.70
CA VAL A 162 19.76 -25.00 -4.05
C VAL A 162 18.87 -24.04 -4.85
N LYS A 163 17.78 -23.54 -4.26
CA LYS A 163 16.89 -22.56 -4.92
C LYS A 163 17.63 -21.26 -5.23
N ALA A 164 18.48 -20.80 -4.31
CA ALA A 164 19.31 -19.60 -4.51
C ALA A 164 20.31 -19.79 -5.66
N GLY A 165 20.98 -20.93 -5.74
CA GLY A 165 21.94 -21.23 -6.82
C GLY A 165 21.27 -21.36 -8.19
N LEU A 166 20.12 -22.03 -8.26
CA LEU A 166 19.34 -22.13 -9.51
C LEU A 166 18.83 -20.76 -9.97
N LEU A 167 18.37 -19.92 -9.03
CA LEU A 167 17.99 -18.55 -9.36
C LEU A 167 19.19 -17.76 -9.89
N LEU A 168 20.36 -17.86 -9.23
CA LEU A 168 21.59 -17.17 -9.66
C LEU A 168 21.99 -17.56 -11.10
N LEU A 169 21.93 -18.86 -11.43
CA LEU A 169 22.16 -19.38 -12.78
C LEU A 169 21.21 -18.75 -13.81
N ALA A 170 19.91 -18.71 -13.51
CA ALA A 170 18.92 -18.09 -14.38
C ALA A 170 19.18 -16.58 -14.56
N LEU A 171 19.64 -15.88 -13.52
CA LEU A 171 20.00 -14.46 -13.61
C LEU A 171 21.24 -14.22 -14.48
N GLN A 172 22.20 -15.14 -14.45
CA GLN A 172 23.39 -15.08 -15.30
C GLN A 172 23.03 -15.25 -16.78
N ASP A 173 22.14 -16.19 -17.10
CA ASP A 173 21.65 -16.41 -18.47
C ASP A 173 20.96 -15.16 -19.05
N ILE A 174 20.23 -14.42 -18.21
CA ILE A 174 19.52 -13.19 -18.59
C ILE A 174 20.44 -11.95 -18.52
N LYS A 175 21.71 -12.10 -18.11
CA LYS A 175 22.68 -11.01 -17.89
C LYS A 175 22.16 -9.95 -16.91
N TYR A 176 21.38 -10.36 -15.92
CA TYR A 176 20.89 -9.46 -14.88
C TYR A 176 22.04 -9.07 -13.95
N SER A 177 22.17 -7.77 -13.65
CA SER A 177 23.22 -7.27 -12.77
C SER A 177 22.89 -7.58 -11.32
N VAL A 178 23.64 -8.49 -10.70
CA VAL A 178 23.60 -8.81 -9.27
C VAL A 178 24.84 -8.25 -8.59
N ASP A 179 24.71 -7.81 -7.33
CA ASP A 179 25.85 -7.37 -6.54
C ASP A 179 26.92 -8.46 -6.44
N LYS A 180 28.18 -8.08 -6.71
CA LYS A 180 29.31 -9.03 -6.81
C LYS A 180 29.54 -9.81 -5.51
N SER A 181 29.32 -9.17 -4.35
CA SER A 181 29.45 -9.80 -3.03
C SER A 181 28.35 -10.85 -2.77
N LEU A 182 27.12 -10.55 -3.18
CA LEU A 182 26.01 -11.47 -3.08
C LEU A 182 26.20 -12.65 -4.03
N PHE A 183 26.64 -12.37 -5.25
CA PHE A 183 26.94 -13.38 -6.26
C PHE A 183 27.97 -14.39 -5.74
N SER A 184 29.11 -13.91 -5.22
CA SER A 184 30.16 -14.79 -4.69
C SER A 184 29.70 -15.57 -3.46
N ALA A 185 28.89 -14.96 -2.57
CA ALA A 185 28.35 -15.64 -1.40
C ALA A 185 27.38 -16.78 -1.76
N VAL A 186 26.46 -16.55 -2.72
CA VAL A 186 25.54 -17.58 -3.22
C VAL A 186 26.32 -18.68 -3.92
N GLN A 187 27.27 -18.32 -4.79
CA GLN A 187 28.09 -19.27 -5.54
C GLN A 187 28.92 -20.16 -4.61
N ALA A 188 29.58 -19.58 -3.60
CA ALA A 188 30.38 -20.34 -2.64
C ALA A 188 29.54 -21.39 -1.90
N ARG A 189 28.39 -20.97 -1.33
CA ARG A 189 27.49 -21.89 -0.62
C ARG A 189 26.88 -22.95 -1.53
N PHE A 190 26.53 -22.58 -2.76
CA PHE A 190 26.00 -23.53 -3.73
C PHE A 190 27.06 -24.58 -4.11
N CYS A 191 28.29 -24.16 -4.43
CA CYS A 191 29.40 -25.05 -4.74
C CYS A 191 29.78 -26.00 -3.59
N GLU A 192 29.71 -25.53 -2.34
CA GLU A 192 29.89 -26.39 -1.17
C GLU A 192 28.80 -27.46 -1.11
N HIS A 193 27.54 -27.09 -1.38
CA HIS A 193 26.41 -28.00 -1.32
C HIS A 193 26.40 -29.04 -2.47
N THR A 194 26.79 -28.64 -3.67
CA THR A 194 26.85 -29.53 -4.84
C THR A 194 28.02 -30.52 -4.79
N ARG A 195 29.13 -30.19 -4.12
CA ARG A 195 30.22 -31.15 -3.84
C ARG A 195 29.77 -32.33 -2.98
N ILE A 196 28.67 -32.16 -2.23
CA ILE A 196 28.08 -33.18 -1.36
C ILE A 196 27.01 -33.99 -2.11
N CYS A 197 26.53 -33.52 -3.27
CA CYS A 197 25.40 -34.10 -4.00
C CYS A 197 25.70 -34.21 -5.51
N GLU A 198 26.06 -35.43 -5.97
CA GLU A 198 26.39 -35.77 -7.36
C GLU A 198 25.38 -35.30 -8.45
N PRO A 199 24.04 -35.30 -8.26
CA PRO A 199 23.11 -34.92 -9.35
C PRO A 199 23.09 -33.42 -9.72
N LEU A 200 23.87 -32.57 -9.04
CA LEU A 200 23.97 -31.13 -9.36
C LEU A 200 25.27 -30.74 -10.09
N ALA A 201 26.11 -31.71 -10.47
CA ALA A 201 27.39 -31.46 -11.13
C ALA A 201 27.26 -30.71 -12.48
N GLU A 202 26.21 -30.97 -13.27
CA GLU A 202 25.96 -30.23 -14.53
C GLU A 202 25.62 -28.75 -14.30
N ALA A 203 24.91 -28.44 -13.21
CA ALA A 203 24.62 -27.05 -12.83
C ALA A 203 25.89 -26.31 -12.38
N MET A 204 26.86 -27.01 -11.76
CA MET A 204 28.16 -26.45 -11.43
C MET A 204 28.98 -26.07 -12.67
N ALA A 205 28.94 -26.88 -13.73
CA ALA A 205 29.69 -26.61 -14.96
C ALA A 205 29.24 -25.29 -15.63
N LYS A 206 27.97 -24.92 -15.49
CA LYS A 206 27.43 -23.63 -15.97
C LYS A 206 27.84 -22.42 -15.12
N LEU A 207 28.19 -22.61 -13.84
CA LEU A 207 28.71 -21.56 -12.95
C LEU A 207 30.23 -21.37 -13.08
N GLN A 208 30.95 -22.30 -13.72
CA GLN A 208 32.40 -22.24 -13.88
C GLN A 208 32.96 -21.28 -14.96
N PRO A 209 32.22 -20.64 -15.89
CA PRO A 209 32.85 -19.81 -16.92
C PRO A 209 32.95 -18.32 -16.52
N VAL A 210 33.22 -18.01 -15.24
CA VAL A 210 33.57 -16.63 -14.79
C VAL A 210 34.55 -16.69 -13.61
N CYS A 211 35.76 -17.20 -13.85
CA CYS A 211 36.97 -16.76 -13.16
C CYS A 211 37.79 -15.94 -14.14
#